data_AF-A0A954R8F5-F1
#
_entry.id   AF-A0A954R8F5-F1
#
_cell.length_a   1.000
_cell.length_b   1.000
_cell.length_c   1.000
_cell.angle_alpha   90.00
_cell.angle_beta   90.00
_cell.angle_gamma   90.00
#
_symmetry.space_group_name_H-M   'P 1'
#
loop_
_entity.id
_entity.type
_entity.pdbx_description
1 polymer ?
#
loop_
_entity_poly.entity_id
_entity_poly.type
_entity_poly.pdbx_seq_one_letter_code
_entity_poly.pdbx_strand_id
1 'polypeptide(L)'
;SGWFMMGLQSARMAKLDVPQETIDRLDGYLDRVMTADEGRYAYQPGMSPTYSMTAEAMLCRQYLGWNRLDPRMQTGVHLLLSEPMSWDARDVYAWYYATQVLHNVGGEEWNSWNTQMRELLPANQTDSGAERGSWTPLGDRWGPHAGRLYTTCLSLYMLEVYYRHLPLYQVH
;
A
#
# COMPACT_ATOMS: atom_id res chain seq x y z
N SER A 1 6.36 -7.25 6.36
CA SER A 1 5.18 -7.95 6.92
C SER A 1 4.02 -8.01 5.93
N GLY A 2 3.89 -7.02 5.04
CA GLY A 2 2.81 -6.85 4.06
C GLY A 2 2.57 -8.04 3.15
N TRP A 3 3.58 -8.52 2.42
CA TRP A 3 3.40 -9.67 1.53
C TRP A 3 2.88 -10.93 2.24
N PHE A 4 3.39 -11.20 3.45
CA PHE A 4 2.90 -12.29 4.28
C PHE A 4 1.44 -12.06 4.69
N MET A 5 1.08 -10.85 5.12
CA MET A 5 -0.31 -10.51 5.47
C MET A 5 -1.26 -10.73 4.29
N MET A 6 -0.91 -10.25 3.09
CA MET A 6 -1.71 -10.44 1.88
C MET A 6 -1.88 -11.93 1.52
N GLY A 7 -0.81 -12.72 1.67
CA GLY A 7 -0.85 -14.16 1.47
C GLY A 7 -1.75 -14.87 2.48
N LEU A 8 -1.65 -14.52 3.77
CA LEU A 8 -2.47 -15.08 4.84
C LEU A 8 -3.95 -14.70 4.68
N GLN A 9 -4.25 -13.47 4.25
CA GLN A 9 -5.63 -13.07 3.94
C GLN A 9 -6.18 -13.84 2.75
N SER A 10 -5.40 -14.00 1.69
CA SER A 10 -5.81 -14.81 0.54
C SER A 10 -6.09 -16.27 0.93
N ALA A 11 -5.25 -16.84 1.81
CA ALA A 11 -5.46 -18.18 2.35
C ALA A 11 -6.76 -18.29 3.16
N ARG A 12 -7.05 -17.32 4.05
CA ARG A 12 -8.31 -17.24 4.80
C ARG A 12 -9.53 -17.12 3.88
N MET A 13 -9.47 -16.26 2.86
CA MET A 13 -10.53 -16.13 1.85
C MET A 13 -10.76 -17.42 1.07
N ALA A 14 -9.69 -18.19 0.82
CA ALA A 14 -9.75 -19.51 0.22
C ALA A 14 -10.15 -20.63 1.20
N LYS A 15 -10.52 -20.29 2.44
CA LYS A 15 -10.89 -21.24 3.51
C LYS A 15 -9.78 -22.23 3.89
N LEU A 16 -8.52 -21.86 3.66
CA LEU A 16 -7.38 -22.58 4.20
C LEU A 16 -7.21 -22.26 5.69
N ASP A 17 -6.71 -23.23 6.45
CA ASP A 17 -6.41 -23.01 7.86
C ASP A 17 -5.19 -22.09 8.01
N VAL A 18 -5.39 -20.99 8.73
CA VAL A 18 -4.35 -20.02 9.04
C VAL A 18 -4.27 -19.91 10.56
N PRO A 19 -3.21 -20.47 11.19
CA PRO A 19 -3.09 -20.51 12.64
C PRO A 19 -3.16 -19.11 13.25
N GLN A 20 -4.02 -18.95 14.27
CA GLN A 20 -4.20 -17.66 14.94
C GLN A 20 -2.88 -17.11 15.53
N GLU A 21 -2.02 -18.00 16.05
CA GLU A 21 -0.68 -17.65 16.53
C GLU A 21 0.17 -16.91 15.48
N THR A 22 -0.01 -17.23 14.19
CA THR A 22 0.71 -16.54 13.11
C THR A 22 0.24 -15.09 12.97
N ILE A 23 -1.06 -14.85 13.14
CA ILE A 23 -1.65 -13.52 13.10
C ILE A 23 -1.24 -12.72 14.33
N ASP A 24 -1.26 -13.32 15.51
CA ASP A 24 -0.87 -12.66 16.76
C ASP A 24 0.60 -12.23 16.74
N ARG A 25 1.49 -13.07 16.16
CA ARG A 25 2.91 -12.72 15.97
C ARG A 25 3.11 -11.57 14.98
N LEU A 26 2.27 -11.50 13.94
CA LEU A 26 2.32 -10.41 12.97
C LEU A 26 1.87 -9.10 13.62
N ASP A 27 0.77 -9.12 14.38
CA ASP A 27 0.25 -7.97 15.11
C ASP A 27 1.28 -7.45 16.13
N GLY A 28 1.83 -8.35 16.95
CA GLY A 28 2.89 -8.02 17.90
C GLY A 28 4.22 -7.59 17.26
N TYR A 29 4.49 -7.94 15.99
CA TYR A 29 5.60 -7.34 15.25
C TYR A 29 5.30 -5.89 14.88
N LEU A 30 4.10 -5.62 14.35
CA LEU A 30 3.68 -4.26 13.98
C LEU A 30 3.69 -3.33 15.19
N ASP A 31 3.29 -3.80 16.37
CA ASP A 31 3.39 -3.02 17.61
C ASP A 31 4.84 -2.62 17.93
N ARG A 32 5.81 -3.53 17.71
CA ARG A 32 7.23 -3.26 18.00
C ARG A 32 7.89 -2.30 17.03
N VAL A 33 7.34 -2.15 15.83
CA VAL A 33 7.88 -1.26 14.79
C VAL A 33 7.04 0.01 14.58
N MET A 34 5.96 0.18 15.36
CA MET A 34 5.25 1.44 15.46
C MET A 34 6.08 2.44 16.29
N THR A 35 6.19 3.67 15.81
CA THR A 35 6.95 4.71 16.51
C THR A 35 6.13 5.37 17.61
N ALA A 36 6.79 6.18 18.45
CA ALA A 36 6.13 6.96 19.50
C ALA A 36 5.04 7.89 18.96
N ASP A 37 5.25 8.45 17.77
CA ASP A 37 4.18 9.07 16.97
C ASP A 37 3.32 7.94 16.38
N GLU A 38 2.31 7.51 17.15
CA GLU A 38 1.46 6.38 16.78
C GLU A 38 0.88 6.52 15.36
N GLY A 39 0.74 5.40 14.65
CA GLY A 39 0.29 5.41 13.24
C GLY A 39 1.42 5.60 12.23
N ARG A 40 2.68 5.72 12.67
CA ARG A 40 3.88 5.72 11.82
C ARG A 40 4.75 4.51 12.11
N TYR A 41 5.37 3.95 11.07
CA TYR A 41 6.04 2.65 11.16
C TYR A 41 7.43 2.67 10.55
N ALA A 42 8.35 2.00 11.23
CA ALA A 42 9.71 1.74 10.80
C ALA A 42 9.86 0.33 10.24
N TYR A 43 10.97 0.07 9.55
CA TYR A 43 11.26 -1.27 9.03
C TYR A 43 11.62 -2.25 10.15
N GLN A 44 12.42 -1.80 11.10
CA GLN A 44 12.89 -2.55 12.27
C GLN A 44 12.79 -1.69 13.53
N PRO A 45 12.71 -2.31 14.73
CA PRO A 45 12.69 -1.59 15.99
C PRO A 45 13.91 -0.67 16.13
N GLY A 46 13.68 0.58 16.59
CA GLY A 46 14.74 1.57 16.78
C GLY A 46 15.14 2.36 15.53
N MET A 47 14.56 2.08 14.36
CA MET A 47 14.73 2.89 13.16
C MET A 47 13.69 4.02 13.08
N SER A 48 14.00 5.04 12.28
CA SER A 48 13.03 6.08 11.93
C SER A 48 11.90 5.53 11.05
N PRO A 49 10.68 6.09 11.16
CA PRO A 49 9.58 5.67 10.31
C PRO A 49 9.84 6.09 8.87
N THR A 50 9.26 5.35 7.92
CA THR A 50 9.29 5.71 6.50
C THR A 50 7.88 5.70 5.93
N TYR A 51 7.66 6.45 4.86
CA TYR A 51 6.40 6.47 4.14
C TYR A 51 6.01 5.06 3.69
N SER A 52 6.93 4.34 3.03
CA SER A 52 6.68 2.99 2.49
C SER A 52 6.30 1.98 3.59
N MET A 53 6.99 2.00 4.74
CA MET A 53 6.66 1.10 5.86
C MET A 53 5.37 1.49 6.56
N THR A 54 5.06 2.78 6.64
CA THR A 54 3.78 3.24 7.18
C THR A 54 2.62 2.80 6.29
N ALA A 55 2.73 2.94 4.96
CA ALA A 55 1.73 2.46 4.02
C ALA A 55 1.49 0.94 4.15
N GLU A 56 2.57 0.15 4.18
CA GLU A 56 2.52 -1.31 4.33
C GLU A 56 1.85 -1.72 5.66
N ALA A 57 2.25 -1.08 6.76
CA ALA A 57 1.72 -1.38 8.09
C ALA A 57 0.25 -0.97 8.24
N MET A 58 -0.15 0.18 7.69
CA MET A 58 -1.55 0.60 7.69
C MET A 58 -2.43 -0.44 7.00
N LEU A 59 -2.03 -0.93 5.83
CA LEU A 59 -2.79 -1.99 5.16
C LEU A 59 -2.90 -3.24 6.02
N CYS A 60 -1.81 -3.67 6.65
CA CYS A 60 -1.84 -4.80 7.57
C CYS A 60 -2.81 -4.57 8.73
N ARG A 61 -2.78 -3.38 9.34
CA ARG A 61 -3.68 -3.03 10.44
C ARG A 61 -5.16 -3.02 10.02
N GLN A 62 -5.48 -2.58 8.81
CA GLN A 62 -6.85 -2.70 8.28
C GLN A 62 -7.29 -4.17 8.23
N TYR A 63 -6.42 -5.06 7.72
CA TYR A 63 -6.70 -6.50 7.67
C TYR A 63 -6.74 -7.18 9.05
N LEU A 64 -6.10 -6.58 10.06
CA LEU A 64 -6.17 -7.00 11.46
C LEU A 64 -7.38 -6.39 12.20
N GLY A 65 -8.21 -5.60 11.52
CA GLY A 65 -9.48 -5.10 12.04
C GLY A 65 -9.46 -3.66 12.56
N TRP A 66 -8.40 -2.87 12.31
CA TRP A 66 -8.43 -1.45 12.66
C TRP A 66 -9.53 -0.73 11.88
N ASN A 67 -10.35 0.02 12.61
CA ASN A 67 -11.38 0.87 12.03
C ASN A 67 -10.75 2.11 11.38
N ARG A 68 -11.36 2.63 10.30
CA ARG A 68 -10.91 3.87 9.65
C ARG A 68 -10.90 5.10 10.57
N LEU A 69 -11.71 5.08 11.63
CA LEU A 69 -11.80 6.14 12.65
C LEU A 69 -10.84 5.91 13.83
N ASP A 70 -10.04 4.84 13.83
CA ASP A 70 -8.97 4.68 14.80
C ASP A 70 -7.97 5.86 14.65
N PRO A 71 -7.66 6.61 15.72
CA PRO A 71 -6.76 7.76 15.63
C PRO A 71 -5.41 7.43 15.00
N ARG A 72 -4.90 6.21 15.20
CA ARG A 72 -3.64 5.74 14.65
C ARG A 72 -3.75 5.47 13.15
N MET A 73 -4.91 4.98 12.70
CA MET A 73 -5.22 4.86 11.27
C MET A 73 -5.30 6.24 10.62
N GLN A 74 -5.95 7.21 11.26
CA GLN A 74 -6.04 8.58 10.77
C GLN A 74 -4.67 9.24 10.65
N THR A 75 -3.78 9.07 11.65
CA THR A 75 -2.40 9.57 11.56
C THR A 75 -1.65 8.99 10.36
N GLY A 76 -1.78 7.69 10.12
CA GLY A 76 -1.20 7.04 8.95
C GLY A 76 -1.76 7.60 7.65
N VAL A 77 -3.09 7.69 7.52
CA VAL A 77 -3.77 8.23 6.33
C VAL A 77 -3.37 9.68 6.05
N HIS A 78 -3.28 10.53 7.08
CA HIS A 78 -2.82 11.91 6.94
C HIS A 78 -1.38 11.98 6.42
N LEU A 79 -0.49 11.11 6.90
CA LEU A 79 0.87 11.02 6.35
C LEU A 79 0.83 10.62 4.86
N LEU A 80 0.04 9.60 4.51
CA LEU A 80 -0.05 9.11 3.13
C LEU A 80 -0.55 10.18 2.15
N LEU A 81 -1.46 11.05 2.59
CA LEU A 81 -1.99 12.16 1.80
C LEU A 81 -1.11 13.42 1.82
N SER A 82 -0.19 13.53 2.78
CA SER A 82 0.71 14.69 2.89
C SER A 82 1.77 14.74 1.80
N GLU A 83 2.03 13.60 1.13
CA GLU A 83 2.96 13.49 0.02
C GLU A 83 2.18 13.24 -1.29
N PRO A 84 2.02 14.25 -2.16
CA PRO A 84 1.34 14.07 -3.43
C PRO A 84 2.12 13.14 -4.35
N MET A 85 1.41 12.46 -5.26
CA MET A 85 2.08 11.57 -6.22
C MET A 85 2.94 12.40 -7.18
N SER A 86 4.26 12.20 -7.12
CA SER A 86 5.22 12.82 -8.05
C SER A 86 5.91 11.75 -8.88
N TRP A 87 5.81 11.84 -10.20
CA TRP A 87 6.42 10.87 -11.11
C TRP A 87 7.96 10.82 -11.00
N ASP A 88 8.59 11.97 -10.77
CA ASP A 88 10.06 12.11 -10.73
C ASP A 88 10.67 11.63 -9.42
N ALA A 89 9.86 11.49 -8.37
CA ALA A 89 10.27 11.02 -7.04
C ALA A 89 9.46 9.79 -6.61
N ARG A 90 9.12 8.93 -7.58
CA ARG A 90 8.19 7.83 -7.34
C ARG A 90 8.82 6.68 -6.57
N ASP A 91 7.98 6.11 -5.70
CA ASP A 91 8.19 4.82 -5.07
C ASP A 91 6.91 4.00 -5.32
N VAL A 92 6.87 3.28 -6.45
CA VAL A 92 5.66 2.52 -6.82
C VAL A 92 5.32 1.42 -5.81
N TYR A 93 6.30 0.97 -5.02
CA TYR A 93 6.07 0.06 -3.89
C TYR A 93 5.15 0.70 -2.87
N ALA A 94 5.57 1.89 -2.42
CA ALA A 94 4.84 2.63 -1.42
C ALA A 94 3.46 3.06 -1.93
N TRP A 95 3.39 3.54 -3.18
CA TRP A 95 2.13 3.91 -3.82
C TRP A 95 1.16 2.75 -3.94
N TYR A 96 1.64 1.53 -4.21
CA TYR A 96 0.79 0.34 -4.25
C TYR A 96 0.12 0.06 -2.91
N TYR A 97 0.85 0.16 -1.79
CA TYR A 97 0.25 -0.01 -0.46
C TYR A 97 -0.66 1.16 -0.10
N ALA A 98 -0.23 2.41 -0.33
CA ALA A 98 -1.03 3.59 -0.06
C ALA A 98 -2.35 3.59 -0.81
N THR A 99 -2.32 3.17 -2.10
CA THR A 99 -3.52 3.01 -2.93
C THR A 99 -4.54 2.07 -2.29
N GLN A 100 -4.10 0.92 -1.77
CA GLN A 100 -5.01 -0.03 -1.12
C GLN A 100 -5.54 0.51 0.20
N VAL A 101 -4.69 1.15 1.02
CA VAL A 101 -5.11 1.75 2.29
C VAL A 101 -6.20 2.79 2.06
N LEU A 102 -5.94 3.74 1.15
CA LEU A 102 -6.84 4.84 0.85
C LEU A 102 -8.11 4.35 0.17
N HIS A 103 -8.01 3.37 -0.73
CA HIS A 103 -9.17 2.71 -1.33
C HIS A 103 -10.07 2.08 -0.26
N ASN A 104 -9.48 1.38 0.71
CA ASN A 104 -10.24 0.79 1.81
C ASN A 104 -10.90 1.86 2.67
N VAL A 105 -10.18 2.92 3.06
CA VAL A 105 -10.74 4.07 3.81
C VAL A 105 -11.93 4.69 3.08
N GLY A 106 -11.84 4.82 1.76
CA GLY A 106 -12.85 5.42 0.91
C GLY A 106 -12.92 6.94 1.06
N GLY A 107 -14.09 7.52 0.80
CA GLY A 107 -14.35 8.94 1.07
C GLY A 107 -13.53 9.92 0.23
N GLU A 108 -13.29 11.09 0.80
CA GLU A 108 -12.54 12.18 0.16
C GLU A 108 -11.06 11.82 -0.01
N GLU A 109 -10.51 11.08 0.95
CA GLU A 109 -9.15 10.57 0.96
C GLU A 109 -8.88 9.69 -0.27
N TRP A 110 -9.78 8.74 -0.54
CA TRP A 110 -9.71 7.93 -1.75
C TRP A 110 -9.87 8.78 -3.01
N ASN A 111 -10.88 9.66 -3.05
CA ASN A 111 -11.17 10.46 -4.24
C ASN A 111 -9.98 11.35 -4.63
N SER A 112 -9.32 11.98 -3.66
CA SER A 112 -8.13 12.82 -3.86
C SER A 112 -6.97 12.00 -4.44
N TRP A 113 -6.67 10.85 -3.85
CA TRP A 113 -5.59 9.98 -4.32
C TRP A 113 -5.87 9.39 -5.71
N ASN A 114 -7.06 8.84 -5.90
CA ASN A 114 -7.47 8.17 -7.12
C ASN A 114 -7.54 9.11 -8.32
N THR A 115 -7.91 10.39 -8.10
CA THR A 115 -7.89 11.42 -9.16
C THR A 115 -6.48 11.66 -9.67
N GLN A 116 -5.50 11.82 -8.76
CA GLN A 116 -4.11 11.97 -9.17
C GLN A 116 -3.56 10.70 -9.83
N MET A 117 -3.82 9.53 -9.23
CA MET A 117 -3.29 8.25 -9.69
C MET A 117 -3.77 7.89 -11.11
N ARG A 118 -5.05 8.07 -11.40
CA ARG A 118 -5.65 7.73 -12.71
C ARG A 118 -5.23 8.63 -13.85
N GLU A 119 -4.68 9.80 -13.55
CA GLU A 119 -4.11 10.72 -14.55
C GLU A 119 -2.61 10.48 -14.69
N LEU A 120 -1.90 10.42 -13.57
CA LEU A 120 -0.44 10.34 -13.53
C LEU A 120 0.08 9.04 -14.15
N LEU A 121 -0.51 7.88 -13.81
CA LEU A 121 -0.01 6.61 -14.32
C LEU A 121 -0.21 6.49 -15.84
N PRO A 122 -1.41 6.69 -16.42
CA PRO A 122 -1.56 6.61 -17.87
C PRO A 122 -0.72 7.63 -18.64
N ALA A 123 -0.57 8.85 -18.12
CA ALA A 123 0.25 9.88 -18.76
C ALA A 123 1.74 9.50 -18.85
N ASN A 124 2.21 8.60 -18.00
CA ASN A 124 3.60 8.15 -17.95
C ASN A 124 3.79 6.69 -18.43
N GLN A 125 2.76 6.08 -19.03
CA GLN A 125 2.89 4.78 -19.66
C GLN A 125 3.71 4.89 -20.95
N THR A 126 4.59 3.93 -21.19
CA THR A 126 5.35 3.85 -22.46
C THR A 126 4.37 3.59 -23.61
N ASP A 127 4.31 4.47 -24.60
CA ASP A 127 3.31 4.44 -25.69
C ASP A 127 3.81 3.83 -27.01
N SER A 128 5.10 3.49 -27.08
CA SER A 128 5.77 3.11 -28.33
C SER A 128 6.91 2.10 -28.10
N GLY A 129 7.37 1.48 -29.19
CA GLY A 129 8.47 0.51 -29.16
C GLY A 129 8.09 -0.84 -28.53
N ALA A 130 9.13 -1.62 -28.19
CA ALA A 130 8.99 -2.96 -27.61
C ALA A 130 8.39 -2.96 -26.19
N GLU A 131 8.58 -1.86 -25.46
CA GLU A 131 8.13 -1.70 -24.07
C GLU A 131 6.76 -1.02 -23.97
N ARG A 132 6.03 -0.86 -25.08
CA ARG A 132 4.72 -0.24 -25.11
C ARG A 132 3.77 -0.92 -24.12
N GLY A 133 3.06 -0.12 -23.33
CA GLY A 133 2.14 -0.58 -22.27
C GLY A 133 2.78 -0.75 -20.89
N SER A 134 4.10 -0.57 -20.78
CA SER A 134 4.82 -0.71 -19.51
C SER A 134 5.17 0.64 -18.86
N TRP A 135 5.64 0.60 -17.62
CA TRP A 135 6.20 1.77 -16.92
C TRP A 135 7.69 1.62 -16.70
N THR A 136 8.46 2.66 -17.05
CA THR A 136 9.91 2.64 -16.94
C THR A 136 10.39 2.54 -15.48
N PRO A 137 11.43 1.73 -15.18
CA PRO A 137 12.04 1.68 -13.86
C PRO A 137 12.95 2.89 -13.58
N LEU A 138 13.31 3.68 -14.59
CA LEU A 138 14.26 4.80 -14.44
C LEU A 138 13.65 5.97 -13.67
N GLY A 139 14.17 6.26 -12.48
CA GLY A 139 13.63 7.30 -11.59
C GLY A 139 12.64 6.77 -10.55
N ASP A 140 12.37 5.46 -10.52
CA ASP A 140 11.70 4.83 -9.39
C ASP A 140 12.71 4.44 -8.31
N ARG A 141 12.33 4.58 -7.04
CA ARG A 141 13.17 4.26 -5.88
C ARG A 141 13.71 2.82 -5.91
N TRP A 142 12.90 1.85 -6.34
CA TRP A 142 13.24 0.43 -6.36
C TRP A 142 13.48 -0.11 -7.77
N GLY A 143 13.19 0.67 -8.80
CA GLY A 143 13.41 0.36 -10.21
C GLY A 143 14.81 -0.21 -10.54
N PRO A 144 15.92 0.35 -10.02
CA PRO A 144 17.27 -0.19 -10.24
C PRO A 144 17.47 -1.63 -9.74
N HIS A 145 16.68 -2.06 -8.75
CA HIS A 145 16.79 -3.39 -8.15
C HIS A 145 15.74 -4.37 -8.69
N ALA A 146 14.54 -3.88 -9.02
CA ALA A 146 13.38 -4.72 -9.34
C ALA A 146 13.00 -4.72 -10.84
N GLY A 147 13.44 -3.71 -11.60
CA GLY A 147 13.27 -3.63 -13.04
C GLY A 147 11.85 -3.31 -13.53
N ARG A 148 11.67 -3.36 -14.84
CA ARG A 148 10.45 -2.91 -15.54
C ARG A 148 9.21 -3.75 -15.25
N LEU A 149 9.38 -5.07 -15.10
CA LEU A 149 8.27 -5.97 -14.79
C LEU A 149 7.63 -5.56 -13.46
N TYR A 150 8.45 -5.31 -12.44
CA TYR A 150 8.02 -4.87 -11.13
C TYR A 150 7.22 -3.55 -11.19
N THR A 151 7.79 -2.52 -11.83
CA THR A 151 7.13 -1.21 -11.91
C THR A 151 5.81 -1.32 -12.67
N THR A 152 5.79 -2.10 -13.74
CA THR A 152 4.58 -2.33 -14.54
C THR A 152 3.50 -3.06 -13.75
N CYS A 153 3.84 -4.16 -13.07
CA CYS A 153 2.88 -4.91 -12.27
C CYS A 153 2.27 -4.04 -11.16
N LEU A 154 3.07 -3.29 -10.42
CA LEU A 154 2.55 -2.44 -9.34
C LEU A 154 1.67 -1.30 -9.87
N SER A 155 2.06 -0.64 -10.97
CA SER A 155 1.23 0.37 -11.62
C SER A 155 -0.12 -0.20 -12.09
N LEU A 156 -0.12 -1.40 -12.68
CA LEU A 156 -1.36 -2.08 -13.07
C LEU A 156 -2.23 -2.41 -11.85
N TYR A 157 -1.66 -2.98 -10.79
CA TYR A 157 -2.41 -3.32 -9.59
C TYR A 157 -3.05 -2.10 -8.91
N MET A 158 -2.38 -0.94 -8.96
CA MET A 158 -2.96 0.31 -8.49
C MET A 158 -4.17 0.73 -9.34
N LEU A 159 -4.07 0.63 -10.67
CA LEU A 159 -5.17 0.96 -11.59
C LEU A 159 -6.33 -0.03 -11.48
N GLU A 160 -6.08 -1.27 -11.09
CA GLU A 160 -7.09 -2.33 -10.96
C GLU A 160 -7.79 -2.37 -9.58
N VAL A 161 -7.31 -1.61 -8.59
CA VAL A 161 -7.71 -1.78 -7.18
C VAL A 161 -9.23 -1.78 -6.98
N TYR A 162 -9.96 -0.90 -7.67
CA TYR A 162 -11.42 -0.74 -7.58
C TYR A 162 -12.23 -1.72 -8.43
N TYR A 163 -11.58 -2.52 -9.28
CA TYR A 163 -12.21 -3.63 -10.00
C TYR A 163 -12.05 -4.97 -9.28
N ARG A 164 -10.99 -5.10 -8.47
CA ARG A 164 -10.58 -6.37 -7.87
C ARG A 164 -10.94 -6.53 -6.40
N HIS A 165 -11.04 -5.42 -5.66
CA HIS A 165 -11.30 -5.44 -4.22
C HIS A 165 -12.59 -4.67 -3.92
N LEU A 166 -13.57 -5.35 -3.30
CA LEU A 166 -14.62 -4.63 -2.58
C LEU A 166 -13.95 -3.89 -1.41
N PRO A 167 -14.23 -2.59 -1.19
CA PRO A 167 -13.65 -1.86 -0.07
C PRO A 167 -13.91 -2.61 1.25
N LEU A 168 -12.86 -2.84 2.04
CA LEU A 168 -12.96 -3.67 3.26
C LEU A 168 -14.07 -3.22 4.22
N TYR A 169 -14.33 -1.91 4.29
CA TYR A 169 -15.35 -1.33 5.18
C TYR A 169 -16.78 -1.32 4.60
N GLN A 170 -17.01 -1.82 3.38
CA GLN A 170 -18.35 -1.96 2.81
C GLN A 170 -19.01 -3.31 3.11
N VAL A 171 -18.27 -4.25 3.71
CA VAL A 171 -18.75 -5.62 3.97
C VAL A 171 -19.45 -5.76 5.33
N HIS A 172 -19.57 -4.68 6.12
CA HIS A 172 -20.24 -4.67 7.43
C HIS A 172 -21.03 -3.39 7.68
#